data_AF-A0A821W7P1-F1
#
_entry.id   AF-A0A821W7P1-F1
#
_cell.length_a   1.000
_cell.length_b   1.000
_cell.length_c   1.000
_cell.angle_alpha   90.00
_cell.angle_beta   90.00
_cell.angle_gamma   90.00
#
_symmetry.space_group_name_H-M   'P 1'
#
loop_
_entity.id
_entity.type
_entity.pdbx_description
1 polymer ?
#
loop_
_entity_poly.entity_id
_entity_poly.type
_entity_poly.pdbx_seq_one_letter_code
_entity_poly.pdbx_strand_id
1 'polypeptide(L)' 'VREYGIKVCSIMPGFVNTPMLHSATQNFNFDKCIQSEDIAEGVLYILRTPYNVCPTEIKYRPQYTPILK' A
#
# COMPACT_ATOMS: atom_id res chain seq x y z
N VAL A 1 -24.32 0.41 -2.95
CA VAL A 1 -23.01 -0.25 -3.21
C VAL A 1 -22.75 -1.37 -2.21
N ARG A 2 -22.64 -1.10 -0.90
CA ARG A 2 -22.48 -2.14 0.13
C ARG A 2 -23.62 -3.17 0.15
N GLU A 3 -24.86 -2.70 0.08
CA GLU A 3 -26.07 -3.54 -0.01
C GLU A 3 -26.13 -4.43 -1.27
N TYR A 4 -25.26 -4.19 -2.25
CA TYR A 4 -25.11 -5.05 -3.44
C TYR A 4 -23.96 -6.06 -3.29
N GLY A 5 -23.39 -6.21 -2.10
CA GLY A 5 -22.25 -7.11 -1.84
C GLY A 5 -20.91 -6.60 -2.36
N ILE A 6 -20.82 -5.34 -2.79
CA ILE A 6 -19.60 -4.75 -3.34
C ILE A 6 -18.76 -4.16 -2.21
N LYS A 7 -17.52 -4.64 -2.09
CA LYS A 7 -16.48 -4.09 -1.20
C LYS A 7 -15.70 -3.00 -1.92
N VAL A 8 -15.44 -1.89 -1.22
CA VAL A 8 -14.63 -0.77 -1.72
C VAL A 8 -13.60 -0.42 -0.65
N CYS A 9 -12.32 -0.44 -1.03
CA CYS A 9 -11.21 -0.11 -0.15
C CYS A 9 -10.27 0.87 -0.85
N SER A 10 -9.81 1.90 -0.13
CA SER A 10 -8.75 2.79 -0.57
C SER A 10 -7.45 2.45 0.15
N ILE A 11 -6.43 2.04 -0.62
CA ILE A 11 -5.07 1.84 -0.10
C ILE A 11 -4.27 3.12 -0.40
N MET A 12 -3.73 3.73 0.65
CA MET A 12 -2.98 4.98 0.61
C MET A 12 -1.55 4.72 1.09
N PRO A 13 -0.67 4.23 0.20
CA PRO A 13 0.72 4.00 0.57
C PRO A 13 1.53 5.31 0.56
N GLY A 14 2.60 5.31 1.35
CA GLY A 14 3.70 6.27 1.21
C GLY A 14 4.60 5.90 0.04
N PHE A 15 5.91 6.11 0.19
CA PHE A 15 6.89 5.75 -0.85
C PHE A 15 7.00 4.22 -1.00
N VAL A 16 6.67 3.73 -2.20
CA VAL A 16 6.77 2.31 -2.56
C VAL A 16 7.92 2.13 -3.55
N ASN A 17 8.78 1.14 -3.29
CA ASN A 17 9.87 0.74 -4.16
C ASN A 17 9.32 0.15 -5.47
N THR A 18 9.14 1.00 -6.47
CA THR A 18 8.63 0.64 -7.79
C THR A 18 9.38 1.41 -8.86
N PRO A 19 9.46 0.93 -10.11
CA PRO A 19 10.10 1.65 -11.21
C PRO A 19 9.59 3.10 -11.38
N MET A 20 8.32 3.35 -11.04
CA MET A 20 7.74 4.70 -11.03
C MET A 20 8.51 5.64 -10.10
N LEU A 21 8.81 5.22 -8.85
CA LEU A 21 9.57 6.05 -7.91
C LEU A 21 11.03 6.24 -8.36
N HIS A 22 11.66 5.18 -8.88
CA HIS A 22 13.03 5.24 -9.42
C HIS A 22 13.16 6.27 -10.56
N SER A 23 12.12 6.37 -11.39
CA SER A 23 12.08 7.34 -12.49
C SER A 23 11.89 8.79 -12.02
N ALA A 24 11.28 8.99 -10.85
CA ALA A 24 11.03 10.31 -10.28
C ALA A 24 12.22 10.87 -9.51
N THR A 25 13.00 10.02 -8.83
CA THR A 25 14.15 10.44 -8.02
C THR A 25 15.09 9.27 -7.69
N GLN A 26 16.37 9.58 -7.51
CA GLN A 26 17.39 8.66 -7.00
C GLN A 26 17.79 8.97 -5.55
N ASN A 27 17.21 10.01 -4.93
CA ASN A 27 17.61 10.48 -3.59
C ASN A 27 16.96 9.70 -2.44
N PHE A 28 16.79 8.39 -2.62
CA PHE A 28 16.10 7.50 -1.68
C PHE A 28 16.93 6.24 -1.43
N ASN A 29 16.93 5.79 -0.18
CA ASN A 29 17.27 4.41 0.16
C ASN A 29 16.02 3.55 -0.07
N PHE A 30 15.97 2.85 -1.20
CA PHE A 30 14.82 2.05 -1.61
C PHE A 30 14.52 0.85 -0.70
N ASP A 31 15.52 0.34 0.03
CA ASP A 31 15.32 -0.73 1.02
C ASP A 31 14.53 -0.25 2.24
N LYS A 32 14.45 1.07 2.46
CA LYS A 32 13.66 1.70 3.52
C LYS A 32 12.28 2.14 3.06
N CYS A 33 11.97 2.02 1.77
CA CYS A 33 10.62 2.23 1.25
C CYS A 33 9.71 1.03 1.59
N ILE A 34 8.41 1.22 1.43
CA ILE A 34 7.47 0.09 1.37
C ILE A 34 7.82 -0.73 0.11
N GLN A 35 7.82 -2.06 0.19
CA GLN A 35 8.05 -2.90 -0.98
C GLN A 35 6.73 -3.18 -1.72
N SER A 36 6.78 -3.49 -3.02
CA SER A 36 5.57 -3.78 -3.80
C SER A 36 4.80 -4.98 -3.26
N GLU A 37 5.52 -5.95 -2.70
CA GLU A 37 4.99 -7.19 -2.13
C GLU A 37 4.17 -6.90 -0.87
N ASP A 38 4.54 -5.87 -0.08
CA ASP A 38 3.78 -5.44 1.09
C ASP A 38 2.39 -4.90 0.68
N ILE A 39 2.30 -4.22 -0.48
CA ILE A 39 1.03 -3.76 -1.05
C ILE A 39 0.20 -4.97 -1.50
N ALA A 40 0.83 -5.95 -2.16
CA ALA A 40 0.15 -7.17 -2.60
C ALA A 40 -0.43 -7.96 -1.42
N GLU A 41 0.32 -8.12 -0.33
CA GLU A 41 -0.18 -8.75 0.90
C GLU A 41 -1.34 -7.95 1.52
N GLY A 42 -1.30 -6.62 1.47
CA GLY A 42 -2.43 -5.77 1.86
C GLY A 42 -3.70 -6.03 1.04
N VAL A 43 -3.57 -6.20 -0.27
CA VAL A 43 -4.68 -6.58 -1.15
C VAL A 43 -5.22 -7.96 -0.79
N LEU A 44 -4.33 -8.94 -0.58
CA LEU A 44 -4.73 -10.28 -0.16
C LEU A 44 -5.46 -10.27 1.19
N TYR A 45 -4.99 -9.47 2.15
CA TYR A 45 -5.68 -9.25 3.42
C TYR A 45 -7.11 -8.73 3.21
N ILE A 46 -7.31 -7.72 2.36
CA ILE A 46 -8.65 -7.17 2.04
C ILE A 46 -9.53 -8.26 1.42
N LEU A 47 -9.00 -9.00 0.44
CA LEU A 47 -9.74 -10.07 -0.26
C LEU A 47 -10.12 -11.22 0.68
N ARG A 48 -9.27 -11.53 1.66
CA ARG A 48 -9.52 -12.58 2.66
C ARG A 48 -10.52 -12.17 3.74
N THR A 49 -10.92 -10.89 3.81
CA THR A 49 -11.91 -10.47 4.81
C THR A 49 -13.26 -11.17 4.59
N PRO A 50 -13.97 -11.60 5.66
CA PRO A 50 -15.28 -12.23 5.54
C PRO A 50 -16.30 -11.37 4.80
N TYR A 51 -17.36 -11.98 4.25
CA TYR A 51 -18.38 -11.28 3.45
C TYR A 51 -18.96 -10.03 4.14
N ASN A 52 -19.19 -10.10 5.46
CA ASN A 52 -19.75 -9.03 6.29
C ASN A 52 -18.73 -7.97 6.75
N VAL A 53 -17.46 -8.07 6.34
CA VAL A 53 -16.40 -7.13 6.72
C VAL A 53 -15.79 -6.51 5.48
N CYS A 54 -15.66 -5.19 5.46
CA CYS A 54 -14.99 -4.45 4.40
C CYS A 54 -14.05 -3.42 5.03
N PRO A 55 -12.72 -3.64 5.01
CA PRO A 55 -11.77 -2.57 5.27
C PRO A 55 -11.97 -1.47 4.24
N THR A 56 -12.28 -0.26 4.69
CA THR A 56 -12.60 0.86 3.77
C THR A 56 -11.38 1.71 3.44
N GLU A 57 -10.43 1.81 4.37
CA GLU A 57 -9.23 2.63 4.25
C GLU A 57 -8.05 1.93 4.90
N ILE A 58 -6.93 1.87 4.20
CA ILE A 58 -5.67 1.35 4.72
C ILE A 58 -4.56 2.35 4.38
N LYS A 59 -3.85 2.84 5.40
CA LYS A 59 -2.73 3.76 5.25
C LYS A 59 -1.42 3.05 5.57
N TYR A 60 -0.51 3.03 4.60
CA TYR A 60 0.83 2.49 4.80
C TYR A 60 1.86 3.62 4.83
N ARG A 61 2.77 3.55 5.79
CA ARG A 61 3.88 4.47 5.96
C ARG A 61 5.17 3.64 6.01
N PRO A 62 6.27 4.11 5.39
CA PRO A 62 7.58 3.54 5.67
C PRO A 62 7.86 3.60 7.18
N GLN A 63 8.37 2.51 7.74
CA GLN A 63 8.74 2.45 9.16
C GLN A 63 10.01 3.28 9.46
N TYR A 64 10.85 3.49 8.45
CA TYR A 64 12.09 4.26 8.52
C TYR A 64 12.10 5.37 7.48
N THR A 65 12.86 6.44 7.72
CA THR A 65 13.03 7.52 6.73
C THR A 65 13.81 7.02 5.52
N PRO A 66 13.21 7.03 4.31
CA PRO A 66 13.90 6.56 3.11
C PRO A 66 14.65 7.68 2.38
N ILE A 67 14.32 8.96 2.63
CA ILE A 67 14.96 10.10 1.99
C ILE A 67 16.42 10.21 2.46
N LEU A 68 17.35 10.23 1.51
CA LEU A 68 18.76 10.47 1.78
C LEU A 68 18.97 11.98 1.98
N LYS A 69 19.72 12.33 3.03
CA LYS A 69 20.07 13.73 3.35
C LYS A 69 21.32 14.16 2.61
#